data_AF-A0A964AFK8-F1
#
_entry.id   AF-A0A964AFK8-F1
#
_cell.length_a   1.000
_cell.length_b   1.000
_cell.length_c   1.000
_cell.angle_alpha   90.00
_cell.angle_beta   90.00
_cell.angle_gamma   90.00
#
_symmetry.space_group_name_H-M   'P 1'
#
loop_
_entity.id
_entity.type
_entity.pdbx_description
1 polymer ?
#
loop_
_entity_poly.entity_id
_entity_poly.type
_entity_poly.pdbx_seq_one_letter_code
_entity_poly.pdbx_strand_id
1 'polypeptide(L)'
;MKIETDEYVVDCTRPHLAVLSGAMRLASPKAYQDLFEHVHEGLSHAEDTYTIDLQGVQFMNSAGITAMARLVLAARKLDRPLVIRASAAVPWQKKTIASLERLHPRLQVDLS
;
A
#
# COMPACT_ATOMS: atom_id res chain seq x y z
N MET A 1 1.47 5.76 13.31
CA MET A 1 1.76 4.48 14.00
C MET A 1 2.91 3.76 13.31
N LYS A 2 3.74 2.99 14.02
CA LYS A 2 4.71 2.05 13.42
C LYS A 2 4.46 0.64 13.99
N ILE A 3 4.34 -0.35 13.11
CA ILE A 3 4.25 -1.78 13.45
C ILE A 3 5.53 -2.43 12.92
N GLU A 4 6.23 -3.15 13.78
CA GLU A 4 7.50 -3.79 13.48
C GLU A 4 7.47 -5.22 14.01
N THR A 5 7.83 -6.16 13.15
CA THR A 5 7.91 -7.59 13.41
C THR A 5 9.23 -8.11 12.85
N ASP A 6 9.58 -9.37 13.14
CA ASP A 6 10.78 -9.98 12.57
C ASP A 6 10.70 -10.15 11.04
N GLU A 7 9.49 -10.16 10.46
CA GLU A 7 9.30 -10.39 9.02
C GLU A 7 9.05 -9.12 8.21
N TYR A 8 8.34 -8.15 8.77
CA TYR A 8 7.91 -6.94 8.07
C TYR A 8 7.74 -5.72 8.97
N VAL A 9 7.73 -4.55 8.33
CA VAL A 9 7.46 -3.25 8.96
C VAL A 9 6.35 -2.54 8.19
N VAL A 10 5.47 -1.89 8.93
CA VAL A 10 4.50 -0.91 8.41
C VAL A 10 4.65 0.38 9.21
N ASP A 11 5.11 1.44 8.55
CA ASP A 11 5.36 2.74 9.16
C ASP A 11 4.44 3.80 8.56
N CYS A 12 3.46 4.23 9.37
CA CYS A 12 2.53 5.33 9.10
C CYS A 12 2.74 6.45 10.14
N THR A 13 3.97 6.72 10.56
CA THR A 13 4.28 7.85 11.48
C THR A 13 4.23 9.20 10.77
N ARG A 14 4.29 9.21 9.44
CA ARG A 14 4.21 10.41 8.61
C ARG A 14 2.79 10.61 8.07
N PRO A 15 2.26 11.84 8.07
CA PRO A 15 0.86 12.10 7.74
C PRO A 15 0.48 11.80 6.28
N HIS A 16 1.44 11.88 5.35
CA HIS A 16 1.20 11.68 3.91
C HIS A 16 1.93 10.46 3.33
N LEU A 17 2.44 9.57 4.19
CA LEU A 17 3.31 8.49 3.75
C LEU A 17 3.18 7.25 4.64
N ALA A 18 2.78 6.14 4.03
CA ALA A 18 2.95 4.80 4.57
C ALA A 18 4.15 4.12 3.91
N VAL A 19 5.10 3.62 4.70
CA VAL A 19 6.21 2.80 4.19
C VAL A 19 6.04 1.37 4.66
N LEU A 20 6.02 0.44 3.71
CA LEU A 20 5.92 -1.00 3.97
C LEU A 20 7.22 -1.67 3.53
N SER A 21 7.72 -2.60 4.33
CA SER A 21 8.93 -3.36 3.97
C SER A 21 8.93 -4.78 4.55
N GLY A 22 9.77 -5.65 3.96
CA GLY A 22 9.94 -7.03 4.38
C GLY A 22 9.02 -8.02 3.67
N ALA A 23 8.77 -9.17 4.30
CA ALA A 23 7.96 -10.25 3.77
C ALA A 23 6.59 -10.28 4.46
N MET A 24 5.54 -9.89 3.73
CA MET A 24 4.18 -9.84 4.27
C MET A 24 3.43 -11.13 3.94
N ARG A 25 3.32 -12.03 4.91
CA ARG A 25 2.69 -13.36 4.78
C ARG A 25 1.53 -13.57 5.75
N LEU A 26 0.73 -12.53 6.02
CA LEU A 26 -0.34 -12.63 7.00
C LEU A 26 -1.35 -13.72 6.62
N ALA A 27 -1.79 -14.48 7.62
CA ALA A 27 -2.54 -15.72 7.43
C ALA A 27 -3.97 -15.52 6.92
N SER A 28 -4.54 -14.31 7.01
CA SER A 28 -5.94 -14.07 6.65
C SER A 28 -6.17 -12.67 6.05
N PRO A 29 -7.24 -12.51 5.25
CA PRO A 29 -7.68 -11.19 4.79
C PRO A 29 -8.01 -10.23 5.94
N LYS A 30 -8.53 -10.72 7.06
CA LYS A 30 -8.82 -9.90 8.24
C LYS A 30 -7.55 -9.34 8.87
N ALA A 31 -6.48 -10.14 8.95
CA ALA A 31 -5.19 -9.67 9.46
C ALA A 31 -4.60 -8.53 8.60
N TYR A 32 -4.76 -8.61 7.27
CA TYR A 32 -4.40 -7.48 6.40
C TYR A 32 -5.31 -6.28 6.56
N GLN A 33 -6.61 -6.48 6.77
CA GLN A 33 -7.55 -5.39 7.01
C GLN A 33 -7.15 -4.60 8.27
N ASP A 34 -6.85 -5.31 9.36
CA ASP A 34 -6.47 -4.70 10.63
C ASP A 34 -5.11 -3.98 10.50
N LEU A 35 -4.16 -4.59 9.80
CA LEU A 35 -2.85 -3.98 9.55
C LEU A 35 -2.97 -2.71 8.69
N PHE A 36 -3.81 -2.73 7.65
CA PHE A 36 -3.97 -1.61 6.70
C PHE A 36 -4.99 -0.57 7.14
N GLU A 37 -5.68 -0.76 8.26
CA GLU A 37 -6.59 0.24 8.83
C GLU A 37 -5.87 1.58 9.05
N HIS A 38 -4.65 1.55 9.58
CA HIS A 38 -3.83 2.75 9.80
C HIS A 38 -3.38 3.43 8.49
N VAL A 39 -3.14 2.63 7.44
CA VAL A 39 -2.82 3.17 6.11
C VAL A 39 -4.06 3.86 5.53
N HIS A 40 -5.23 3.24 5.70
CA HIS A 40 -6.51 3.78 5.28
C HIS A 40 -6.88 5.06 6.04
N GLU A 41 -6.63 5.11 7.36
CA GLU A 41 -6.84 6.31 8.17
C GLU A 41 -5.96 7.47 7.70
N GLY A 42 -4.67 7.23 7.48
CA GLY A 42 -3.75 8.23 6.93
C GLY A 42 -4.24 8.76 5.57
N LEU A 43 -4.62 7.85 4.67
CA LEU A 43 -5.22 8.21 3.38
C LEU A 43 -6.52 9.03 3.52
N SER A 44 -7.35 8.72 4.50
CA SER A 44 -8.65 9.39 4.70
C SER A 44 -8.50 10.81 5.24
N HIS A 45 -7.47 11.06 6.06
CA HIS A 45 -7.20 12.36 6.67
C HIS A 45 -6.23 13.21 5.85
N ALA A 46 -5.57 12.65 4.84
CA ALA A 46 -4.67 13.40 3.98
C ALA A 46 -5.44 14.50 3.22
N GLU A 47 -5.07 15.76 3.45
CA GLU A 47 -5.61 16.89 2.71
C GLU A 47 -5.07 16.93 1.27
N ASP A 48 -3.82 16.46 1.10
CA ASP A 48 -3.10 16.38 -0.17
C ASP A 48 -2.84 14.93 -0.63
N THR A 49 -1.98 14.75 -1.63
CA THR A 49 -1.54 13.45 -2.14
C THR A 49 -0.99 12.56 -1.02
N TYR A 50 -1.54 11.34 -0.91
CA TYR A 50 -1.02 10.31 -0.02
C TYR A 50 -0.07 9.38 -0.77
N THR A 51 1.00 8.93 -0.14
CA THR A 51 1.97 7.99 -0.73
C THR A 51 1.99 6.67 0.02
N ILE A 52 1.96 5.56 -0.72
CA ILE A 52 2.25 4.22 -0.20
C ILE A 52 3.54 3.73 -0.85
N ASP A 53 4.57 3.53 -0.03
CA ASP A 53 5.86 3.04 -0.48
C ASP A 53 5.99 1.54 -0.26
N LEU A 54 6.11 0.81 -1.36
CA LEU A 54 6.26 -0.64 -1.40
C LEU A 54 7.67 -1.07 -1.82
N GLN A 55 8.61 -0.16 -2.06
CA GLN A 55 9.94 -0.51 -2.57
C GLN A 55 10.68 -1.49 -1.65
N GLY A 56 10.45 -1.39 -0.34
CA GLY A 56 11.03 -2.32 0.64
C GLY A 56 10.30 -3.67 0.77
N VAL A 57 9.14 -3.87 0.12
CA VAL A 57 8.35 -5.10 0.25
C VAL A 57 8.91 -6.18 -0.66
N GLN A 58 9.59 -7.16 -0.07
CA GLN A 58 10.20 -8.27 -0.80
C GLN A 58 9.15 -9.29 -1.25
N PHE A 59 8.11 -9.48 -0.44
CA PHE A 59 7.05 -10.45 -0.71
C PHE A 59 5.71 -9.96 -0.17
N MET A 60 4.63 -10.22 -0.91
CA MET A 60 3.25 -10.06 -0.45
C MET A 60 2.40 -11.21 -1.01
N ASN A 61 1.62 -11.88 -0.16
CA ASN A 61 0.72 -12.94 -0.61
C ASN A 61 -0.54 -12.36 -1.32
N SER A 62 -1.38 -13.24 -1.86
CA SER A 62 -2.60 -12.86 -2.59
C SER A 62 -3.61 -12.08 -1.75
N ALA A 63 -3.72 -12.39 -0.45
CA ALA A 63 -4.59 -11.66 0.47
C ALA A 63 -4.09 -10.22 0.67
N GLY A 64 -2.78 -10.02 0.80
CA GLY A 64 -2.16 -8.71 0.88
C GLY A 64 -2.35 -7.88 -0.39
N ILE A 65 -2.16 -8.49 -1.57
CA ILE A 65 -2.39 -7.81 -2.86
C ILE A 65 -3.86 -7.36 -2.98
N THR A 66 -4.80 -8.21 -2.54
CA THR A 66 -6.22 -7.87 -2.49
C THR A 66 -6.51 -6.70 -1.54
N ALA A 67 -5.86 -6.67 -0.38
CA ALA A 67 -5.97 -5.57 0.57
C ALA A 67 -5.40 -4.26 0.01
N MET A 68 -4.29 -4.32 -0.72
CA MET A 68 -3.72 -3.17 -1.43
C MET A 68 -4.68 -2.61 -2.49
N ALA A 69 -5.32 -3.48 -3.27
CA ALA A 69 -6.35 -3.08 -4.23
C ALA A 69 -7.54 -2.36 -3.56
N ARG A 70 -7.92 -2.79 -2.34
CA ARG A 70 -8.97 -2.12 -1.56
C ARG A 70 -8.55 -0.72 -1.10
N LEU A 71 -7.28 -0.51 -0.75
CA LEU A 71 -6.75 0.83 -0.43
C LEU A 71 -6.83 1.78 -1.63
N VAL A 72 -6.46 1.30 -2.83
CA VAL A 72 -6.58 2.10 -4.07
C VAL A 72 -8.03 2.44 -4.38
N LEU A 73 -8.95 1.49 -4.20
CA LEU A 73 -10.38 1.73 -4.36
C LEU A 73 -10.93 2.70 -3.30
N ALA A 74 -10.42 2.68 -2.07
CA ALA A 74 -10.78 3.64 -1.04
C ALA A 74 -10.33 5.06 -1.42
N ALA A 75 -9.09 5.21 -1.91
CA ALA A 75 -8.59 6.50 -2.41
C ALA A 75 -9.48 7.05 -3.52
N ARG A 76 -9.91 6.20 -4.47
CA ARG A 76 -10.86 6.59 -5.52
C ARG A 76 -12.20 7.03 -4.96
N LYS A 77 -12.77 6.29 -4.00
CA LYS A 77 -14.07 6.63 -3.39
C LYS A 77 -14.04 7.97 -2.65
N LEU A 78 -12.89 8.30 -2.06
CA LEU A 78 -12.64 9.58 -1.38
C LEU A 78 -12.23 10.70 -2.33
N ASP A 79 -12.11 10.42 -3.63
CA ASP A 79 -11.55 11.32 -4.64
C ASP A 79 -10.20 11.94 -4.20
N ARG A 80 -9.30 11.11 -3.65
CA ARG A 80 -7.96 11.51 -3.17
C ARG A 80 -6.86 11.11 -4.15
N PRO A 81 -5.84 11.96 -4.40
CA PRO A 81 -4.69 11.55 -5.20
C PRO A 81 -3.87 10.53 -4.40
N LEU A 82 -3.38 9.50 -5.08
CA LEU A 82 -2.58 8.45 -4.47
C LEU A 82 -1.32 8.27 -5.30
N VAL A 83 -0.17 8.14 -4.64
CA VAL A 83 1.09 7.71 -5.24
C VAL A 83 1.43 6.34 -4.68
N ILE A 84 1.77 5.39 -5.54
CA ILE A 84 2.41 4.14 -5.11
C ILE A 84 3.86 4.14 -5.62
N ARG A 85 4.81 3.99 -4.69
CA ARG A 85 6.21 3.72 -5.02
C ARG A 85 6.43 2.22 -5.04
N ALA A 86 7.02 1.73 -6.12
CA ALA A 86 7.28 0.32 -6.33
C ALA A 86 8.65 0.12 -6.97
N SER A 87 9.20 -1.08 -6.81
CA SER A 87 10.46 -1.47 -7.44
C SER A 87 10.22 -2.37 -8.64
N ALA A 88 10.78 -1.99 -9.80
CA ALA A 88 10.78 -2.80 -11.02
C ALA A 88 11.62 -4.08 -10.85
N ALA A 89 12.58 -4.08 -9.91
CA ALA A 89 13.39 -5.23 -9.57
C ALA A 89 12.59 -6.35 -8.86
N VAL A 90 11.39 -6.04 -8.35
CA VAL A 90 10.50 -7.01 -7.70
C VAL A 90 9.35 -7.39 -8.65
N PRO A 91 9.38 -8.57 -9.31
CA PRO A 91 8.48 -8.86 -10.44
C PRO A 91 6.99 -8.81 -10.10
N TRP A 92 6.61 -9.24 -8.87
CA TRP A 92 5.22 -9.20 -8.44
C TRP A 92 4.72 -7.76 -8.26
N GLN A 93 5.58 -6.82 -7.86
CA GLN A 93 5.20 -5.41 -7.72
C GLN A 93 4.85 -4.85 -9.09
N LYS A 94 5.74 -4.99 -10.08
CA LYS A 94 5.49 -4.54 -11.46
C LYS A 94 4.16 -5.07 -12.02
N LYS A 95 3.87 -6.35 -11.82
CA LYS A 95 2.60 -6.97 -12.27
C LYS A 95 1.37 -6.42 -11.54
N THR A 96 1.47 -6.26 -10.22
CA THR A 96 0.38 -5.75 -9.38
C THR A 96 0.06 -4.29 -9.72
N ILE A 97 1.08 -3.45 -9.86
CA ILE A 97 0.94 -2.02 -10.17
C ILE A 97 0.15 -1.78 -11.46
N ALA A 98 0.48 -2.48 -12.54
CA ALA A 98 -0.27 -2.41 -13.81
C ALA A 98 -1.76 -2.78 -13.66
N SER A 99 -2.13 -3.47 -12.59
CA SER A 99 -3.53 -3.77 -12.25
C SER A 99 -4.15 -2.71 -11.35
N LEU A 100 -3.38 -2.10 -10.45
CA LEU A 100 -3.83 -1.04 -9.57
C LEU A 100 -4.10 0.27 -10.32
N GLU A 101 -3.31 0.62 -11.34
CA GLU A 101 -3.52 1.82 -12.18
C GLU A 101 -4.90 1.85 -12.84
N ARG A 102 -5.45 0.68 -13.18
CA ARG A 102 -6.80 0.56 -13.74
C ARG A 102 -7.92 0.82 -12.73
N LEU A 103 -7.61 0.84 -11.43
CA LEU A 103 -8.60 0.98 -10.36
C LEU A 103 -8.85 2.43 -9.96
N HIS A 104 -7.93 3.37 -10.22
CA HIS A 104 -8.08 4.76 -9.82
C HIS A 104 -7.43 5.71 -10.83
N PRO A 105 -8.19 6.60 -11.50
CA PRO A 105 -7.65 7.47 -12.54
C PRO A 105 -6.63 8.51 -12.03
N ARG A 106 -6.62 8.82 -10.72
CA ARG A 106 -5.61 9.71 -10.11
C ARG A 106 -4.56 8.95 -9.30
N LEU A 107 -4.40 7.65 -9.55
CA LEU A 107 -3.25 6.91 -9.08
C LEU A 107 -2.05 7.28 -9.94
N GLN A 108 -0.99 7.75 -9.28
CA GLN A 108 0.34 7.88 -9.87
C GLN A 108 1.22 6.74 -9.38
N VAL A 109 2.14 6.31 -10.23
CA VAL A 109 3.07 5.24 -9.93
C VAL A 109 4.48 5.78 -10.12
N ASP A 110 5.31 5.58 -9.11
CA ASP A 110 6.74 5.76 -9.17
C ASP A 110 7.39 4.37 -9.17
N LEU A 111 7.79 3.92 -10.36
CA LEU A 111 8.38 2.61 -10.57
C LEU A 111 9.89 2.77 -10.83
N SER A 112 10.70 2.42 -9.84
CA SER A 112 12.16 2.54 -9.85
C SER A 112 12.88 1.21 -10.09
#